data_AF-A0A1Q6CIF3-F1
#
_entry.id   AF-A0A1Q6CIF3-F1
#
_cell.length_a   1.000
_cell.length_b   1.000
_cell.length_c   1.000
_cell.angle_alpha   90.00
_cell.angle_beta   90.00
_cell.angle_gamma   90.00
#
_symmetry.space_group_name_H-M   'P 1'
#
loop_
_entity.id
_entity.type
_entity.pdbx_description
1 polymer ?
#
loop_
_entity_poly.entity_id
_entity_poly.type
_entity_poly.pdbx_seq_one_letter_code
_entity_poly.pdbx_strand_id
1 'polypeptide(L)'
;MSYSFEDKDLTNEKSLWDVYKLSRRILPSKFQVIFLLLIMLALGLNAFVLVDDEAVVLGDVRKWSEFGFNFSITTLGFLIAGFTIFATLSKPKMMLAMMEHINKETGLPTLKYNFFTFMKVFIAYIAISIFYLLVMILGQADGFIANVVALFPNENCIKSILIKTAYTLIGSSFVYLLLLLKSFVFNIYAIVMNFLRWEYHEG
;
A
#
# COMPACT_ATOMS: atom_id res chain seq x y z
N MET A 1 -29.13 -14.61 20.06
CA MET A 1 -28.62 -13.31 20.53
C MET A 1 -29.05 -12.27 19.52
N SER A 2 -29.70 -11.19 19.96
CA SER A 2 -29.95 -10.03 19.10
C SER A 2 -28.69 -9.17 19.16
N TYR A 3 -28.00 -9.02 18.03
CA TYR A 3 -26.89 -8.08 17.95
C TYR A 3 -27.42 -6.64 17.95
N SER A 4 -26.59 -5.70 18.40
CA SER A 4 -26.91 -4.27 18.48
C SER A 4 -26.83 -3.53 17.14
N PHE A 5 -26.26 -4.13 16.10
CA PHE A 5 -26.11 -3.56 14.75
C PHE A 5 -27.11 -4.15 13.75
N GLU A 6 -27.39 -3.41 12.66
CA GLU A 6 -28.25 -3.89 11.57
C GLU A 6 -27.46 -4.76 10.59
N ASP A 7 -28.10 -5.73 9.94
CA ASP A 7 -27.46 -6.58 8.93
C ASP A 7 -26.77 -5.77 7.80
N LYS A 8 -27.39 -4.65 7.42
CA LYS A 8 -26.84 -3.72 6.42
C LYS A 8 -25.47 -3.17 6.84
N ASP A 9 -25.19 -3.06 8.13
CA ASP A 9 -23.91 -2.56 8.62
C ASP A 9 -22.73 -3.46 8.23
N LEU A 10 -22.96 -4.74 7.97
CA LEU A 10 -21.93 -5.66 7.47
C LEU A 10 -21.60 -5.45 5.98
N THR A 11 -22.52 -4.84 5.21
CA THR A 11 -22.45 -4.75 3.73
C THR A 11 -22.54 -3.31 3.19
N ASN A 12 -22.37 -2.31 4.06
CA ASN A 12 -22.45 -0.90 3.69
C ASN A 12 -21.42 -0.49 2.62
N GLU A 13 -20.25 -1.12 2.60
CA GLU A 13 -19.18 -0.83 1.64
C GLU A 13 -19.38 -1.62 0.34
N LYS A 14 -19.66 -0.92 -0.77
CA LYS A 14 -19.98 -1.55 -2.08
C LYS A 14 -18.79 -1.62 -3.03
N SER A 15 -17.72 -0.90 -2.73
CA SER A 15 -16.53 -0.83 -3.57
C SER A 15 -15.25 -0.75 -2.75
N LEU A 16 -14.10 -1.12 -3.36
CA LEU A 16 -12.78 -0.91 -2.76
C LEU A 16 -12.50 0.56 -2.45
N TRP A 17 -13.13 1.47 -3.20
CA TRP A 17 -13.02 2.90 -2.95
C TRP A 17 -13.72 3.33 -1.65
N ASP A 18 -14.89 2.75 -1.34
CA ASP A 18 -15.59 3.01 -0.08
C ASP A 18 -14.75 2.53 1.11
N VAL A 19 -14.19 1.33 0.98
CA VAL A 19 -13.26 0.75 1.96
C VAL A 19 -12.02 1.65 2.12
N TYR A 20 -11.42 2.08 1.01
CA TYR A 20 -10.27 3.00 1.04
C TYR A 20 -10.62 4.27 1.82
N LYS A 21 -11.74 4.91 1.49
CA LYS A 21 -12.18 6.18 2.08
C LYS A 21 -12.30 6.08 3.60
N LEU A 22 -12.88 4.98 4.11
CA LEU A 22 -13.05 4.70 5.53
C LEU A 22 -11.73 4.29 6.21
N SER A 23 -10.90 3.50 5.52
CA SER A 23 -9.59 3.07 6.01
C SER A 23 -8.61 4.24 6.23
N ARG A 24 -8.87 5.43 5.68
CA ARG A 24 -8.06 6.64 5.94
C ARG A 24 -8.09 7.08 7.41
N ARG A 25 -9.08 6.66 8.19
CA ARG A 25 -9.10 6.86 9.65
C ARG A 25 -7.99 6.07 10.35
N ILE A 26 -7.49 5.01 9.72
CA ILE A 26 -6.40 4.18 10.21
C ILE A 26 -5.09 4.84 9.78
N LEU A 27 -4.51 5.61 10.69
CA LEU A 27 -3.29 6.38 10.41
C LEU A 27 -2.05 5.47 10.40
N PRO A 28 -1.07 5.74 9.51
CA PRO A 28 0.20 5.03 9.54
C PRO A 28 1.01 5.39 10.78
N SER A 29 1.93 4.51 11.17
CA SER A 29 2.86 4.78 12.26
C SER A 29 3.76 5.97 11.94
N LYS A 30 4.02 6.83 12.93
CA LYS A 30 4.95 7.97 12.80
C LYS A 30 6.33 7.53 12.32
N PHE A 31 6.81 6.38 12.81
CA PHE A 31 8.10 5.81 12.38
C PHE A 31 8.11 5.51 10.88
N GLN A 32 7.04 4.92 10.35
CA GLN A 32 6.93 4.60 8.93
C GLN A 32 6.97 5.86 8.07
N VAL A 33 6.26 6.92 8.49
CA VAL A 33 6.24 8.19 7.76
C VAL A 33 7.61 8.86 7.78
N ILE A 34 8.24 8.96 8.95
CA ILE A 34 9.58 9.58 9.09
C ILE A 34 10.61 8.81 8.27
N PHE A 35 10.63 7.48 8.37
CA PHE A 35 11.56 6.64 7.63
C PHE A 35 11.39 6.78 6.11
N LEU A 36 10.14 6.81 5.63
CA LEU A 36 9.85 7.02 4.22
C LEU A 36 10.33 8.40 3.73
N LEU A 37 10.09 9.45 4.51
CA LEU A 37 10.54 10.81 4.18
C LEU A 37 12.06 10.90 4.12
N LEU A 38 12.78 10.25 5.04
CA LEU A 38 14.25 10.20 5.02
C LEU A 38 14.77 9.50 3.76
N ILE A 39 14.18 8.38 3.37
CA ILE A 39 14.55 7.67 2.14
C ILE A 39 14.23 8.50 0.90
N MET A 40 13.05 9.13 0.86
CA MET A 40 12.66 10.00 -0.25
C MET A 40 13.63 11.18 -0.39
N LEU A 41 14.04 11.78 0.72
CA LEU A 41 15.02 12.87 0.73
C LEU A 41 16.41 12.38 0.29
N ALA A 42 16.86 11.22 0.77
CA ALA A 42 18.14 10.64 0.37
C ALA A 42 18.19 10.31 -1.14
N LEU A 43 17.11 9.72 -1.69
CA LEU A 43 16.99 9.46 -3.12
C LEU A 43 16.89 10.75 -3.94
N GLY A 44 16.17 11.76 -3.43
CA GLY A 44 16.11 13.08 -4.05
C GLY A 44 17.47 13.76 -4.10
N LEU A 45 18.22 13.78 -2.99
CA LEU A 45 19.59 14.30 -2.97
C LEU A 45 20.49 13.54 -3.94
N ASN A 46 20.37 12.21 -4.00
CA ASN A 46 21.13 11.41 -4.95
C ASN A 46 20.83 11.79 -6.40
N ALA A 47 19.55 11.86 -6.77
CA ALA A 47 19.13 12.13 -8.15
C ALA A 47 19.35 13.58 -8.59
N PHE A 48 19.20 14.57 -7.70
CA PHE A 48 19.27 15.98 -8.07
C PHE A 48 20.64 16.63 -7.82
N VAL A 49 21.47 16.08 -6.92
CA VAL A 49 22.73 16.72 -6.49
C VAL A 49 23.96 15.86 -6.74
N LEU A 50 23.87 14.53 -6.55
CA LEU A 50 25.05 13.66 -6.53
C LEU A 50 25.32 12.96 -7.87
N VAL A 51 24.27 12.65 -8.63
CA VAL A 51 24.39 11.92 -9.90
C VAL A 51 24.05 12.85 -11.07
N ASP A 52 25.06 13.12 -11.90
CA ASP A 52 24.91 13.93 -13.11
C ASP A 52 24.49 13.09 -14.34
N ASP A 53 24.78 11.79 -14.34
CA ASP A 53 24.47 10.92 -15.47
C ASP A 53 22.99 10.48 -15.47
N GLU A 54 22.17 11.13 -16.30
CA GLU A 54 20.75 10.84 -16.45
C GLU A 54 20.48 9.46 -17.06
N ALA A 55 21.42 8.90 -17.85
CA ALA A 55 21.24 7.57 -18.44
C ALA A 55 21.27 6.48 -17.36
N VAL A 56 22.13 6.65 -16.34
CA VAL A 56 22.18 5.76 -15.18
C VAL A 56 20.87 5.84 -14.39
N VAL A 57 20.42 7.05 -14.06
CA VAL A 57 19.17 7.26 -13.29
C VAL A 57 17.96 6.69 -14.04
N LEU A 58 17.88 6.89 -15.36
CA LEU A 58 16.83 6.32 -16.19
C LEU A 58 16.89 4.78 -16.25
N GLY A 59 18.10 4.21 -16.32
CA GLY A 59 18.31 2.77 -16.24
C GLY A 59 17.78 2.19 -14.92
N ASP A 60 18.09 2.84 -13.80
CA ASP A 60 17.60 2.46 -12.48
C ASP A 60 16.08 2.59 -12.37
N VAL A 61 15.48 3.68 -12.88
CA VAL A 61 14.02 3.86 -12.93
C VAL A 61 13.33 2.67 -13.59
N ARG A 62 13.82 2.25 -14.76
CA ARG A 62 13.24 1.13 -15.52
C ARG A 62 13.42 -0.19 -14.77
N LYS A 63 14.64 -0.45 -14.31
CA LYS A 63 14.98 -1.68 -13.57
C LYS A 63 14.19 -1.80 -12.27
N TRP A 64 14.07 -0.73 -11.51
CA TRP A 64 13.31 -0.71 -10.25
C TRP A 64 11.81 -0.78 -10.47
N SER A 65 11.29 -0.23 -11.58
CA SER A 65 9.88 -0.41 -11.95
C SER A 65 9.57 -1.87 -12.25
N GLU A 66 10.41 -2.54 -13.05
CA GLU A 66 10.24 -3.96 -13.35
C GLU A 66 10.36 -4.85 -12.11
N PHE A 67 11.40 -4.62 -11.31
CA PHE A 67 11.59 -5.33 -10.05
C PHE A 67 10.45 -5.07 -9.07
N GLY A 68 10.04 -3.81 -8.93
CA GLY A 68 8.95 -3.37 -8.08
C GLY A 68 7.61 -3.96 -8.49
N PHE A 69 7.32 -4.03 -9.79
CA PHE A 69 6.12 -4.66 -10.32
C PHE A 69 6.05 -6.14 -9.95
N ASN A 70 7.11 -6.90 -10.26
CA ASN A 70 7.19 -8.33 -9.94
C ASN A 70 7.08 -8.59 -8.43
N PHE A 71 7.84 -7.84 -7.63
CA PHE A 71 7.74 -7.91 -6.16
C PHE A 71 6.31 -7.65 -5.68
N SER A 72 5.64 -6.63 -6.23
CA SER A 72 4.31 -6.23 -5.79
C SER A 72 3.25 -7.26 -6.11
N ILE A 73 3.24 -7.80 -7.34
CA ILE A 73 2.26 -8.82 -7.76
C ILE A 73 2.47 -10.13 -7.02
N THR A 74 3.72 -10.60 -6.89
CA THR A 74 4.02 -11.84 -6.14
C THR A 74 3.64 -11.69 -4.67
N THR A 75 3.99 -10.57 -4.04
CA THR A 75 3.64 -10.32 -2.64
C THR A 75 2.13 -10.19 -2.48
N LEU A 76 1.42 -9.52 -3.39
CA LEU A 76 -0.04 -9.43 -3.37
C LEU A 76 -0.69 -10.81 -3.39
N GLY A 77 -0.17 -11.76 -4.19
CA GLY A 77 -0.64 -13.15 -4.18
C GLY A 77 -0.49 -13.82 -2.81
N PHE A 78 0.68 -13.66 -2.17
CA PHE A 78 0.92 -14.16 -0.81
C PHE A 78 -0.02 -13.51 0.22
N LEU A 79 -0.20 -12.20 0.13
CA LEU A 79 -1.07 -11.43 1.02
C LEU A 79 -2.53 -11.88 0.93
N ILE A 80 -3.03 -12.14 -0.28
CA ILE A 80 -4.39 -12.66 -0.51
C ILE A 80 -4.55 -14.06 0.08
N ALA A 81 -3.56 -14.94 -0.12
CA ALA A 81 -3.57 -16.29 0.45
C ALA A 81 -3.59 -16.24 1.99
N GLY A 82 -2.72 -15.44 2.61
CA GLY A 82 -2.67 -15.26 4.06
C GLY A 82 -3.97 -14.70 4.63
N PHE A 83 -4.57 -13.72 3.96
CA PHE A 83 -5.88 -13.19 4.34
C PHE A 83 -7.01 -14.21 4.21
N THR A 84 -6.97 -15.05 3.17
CA THR A 84 -7.98 -16.11 2.96
C THR A 84 -7.91 -17.16 4.07
N ILE A 85 -6.70 -17.58 4.46
CA ILE A 85 -6.50 -18.48 5.61
C ILE A 85 -7.02 -17.83 6.89
N PHE A 86 -6.67 -16.56 7.12
CA PHE A 86 -7.14 -15.81 8.28
C PHE A 86 -8.68 -15.72 8.33
N ALA A 87 -9.32 -15.39 7.20
CA ALA A 87 -10.76 -15.24 7.11
C ALA A 87 -11.50 -16.58 7.34
N THR A 88 -10.92 -17.71 6.90
CA THR A 88 -11.54 -19.03 7.03
C THR A 88 -11.31 -19.69 8.39
N LEU A 89 -10.19 -19.41 9.07
CA LEU A 89 -9.93 -19.92 10.43
C LEU A 89 -10.69 -19.15 11.53
N SER A 90 -11.15 -17.94 11.21
CA SER A 90 -11.83 -17.08 12.17
C SER A 90 -13.29 -17.53 12.37
N LYS A 91 -13.71 -17.72 13.64
CA LYS A 91 -15.07 -18.16 13.97
C LYS A 91 -16.10 -17.07 13.63
N PRO A 92 -17.19 -17.36 12.89
CA PRO A 92 -18.20 -16.36 12.52
C PRO A 92 -18.84 -15.64 13.72
N LYS A 93 -19.15 -16.37 14.80
CA LYS A 93 -19.71 -15.80 16.03
C LYS A 93 -18.82 -14.69 16.60
N MET A 94 -17.52 -14.90 16.52
CA MET A 94 -16.54 -13.97 17.04
C MET A 94 -16.41 -12.73 16.17
N MET A 95 -16.43 -12.89 14.84
CA MET A 95 -16.48 -11.75 13.93
C MET A 95 -17.70 -10.85 14.21
N LEU A 96 -18.87 -11.45 14.47
CA LEU A 96 -20.08 -10.71 14.81
C LEU A 96 -19.94 -9.99 16.17
N ALA A 97 -19.34 -10.61 17.19
CA ALA A 97 -19.04 -9.95 18.45
C ALA A 97 -18.07 -8.75 18.28
N MET A 98 -17.06 -8.89 17.40
CA MET A 98 -16.14 -7.79 17.05
C MET A 98 -16.82 -6.62 16.35
N MET A 99 -17.98 -6.85 15.74
CA MET A 99 -18.77 -5.80 15.10
C MET A 99 -19.49 -4.93 16.15
N GLU A 100 -19.82 -5.47 17.31
CA GLU A 100 -20.42 -4.71 18.42
C GLU A 100 -19.40 -3.83 19.16
N HIS A 101 -18.14 -4.27 19.19
CA HIS A 101 -17.10 -3.52 19.88
C HIS A 101 -16.52 -2.42 18.98
N ILE A 102 -16.64 -1.16 19.39
CA ILE A 102 -16.06 -0.02 18.68
C ILE A 102 -14.60 0.19 19.12
N ASN A 103 -13.69 0.28 18.14
CA ASN A 103 -12.30 0.64 18.38
C ASN A 103 -12.21 2.13 18.79
N LYS A 104 -11.66 2.38 19.98
CA LYS A 104 -11.58 3.72 20.59
C LYS A 104 -10.71 4.72 19.82
N GLU A 105 -9.72 4.24 19.07
CA GLU A 105 -8.79 5.11 18.34
C GLU A 105 -9.36 5.58 17.00
N THR A 106 -10.12 4.71 16.31
CA THR A 106 -10.59 4.98 14.94
C THR A 106 -12.10 5.25 14.84
N GLY A 107 -12.86 4.94 15.90
CA GLY A 107 -14.31 5.01 15.91
C GLY A 107 -14.98 4.00 14.97
N LEU A 108 -14.23 3.01 14.47
CA LEU A 108 -14.74 1.95 13.61
C LEU A 108 -15.05 0.71 14.46
N PRO A 109 -16.08 -0.09 14.08
CA PRO A 109 -16.23 -1.45 14.59
C PRO A 109 -14.92 -2.23 14.46
N THR A 110 -14.57 -3.00 15.49
CA THR A 110 -13.27 -3.69 15.56
C THR A 110 -13.11 -4.67 14.40
N LEU A 111 -14.20 -5.31 13.98
CA LEU A 111 -14.24 -6.13 12.77
C LEU A 111 -13.81 -5.32 11.53
N LYS A 112 -14.47 -4.19 11.27
CA LYS A 112 -14.16 -3.33 10.12
C LYS A 112 -12.76 -2.77 10.18
N TYR A 113 -12.29 -2.35 11.35
CA TYR A 113 -10.92 -1.91 11.56
C TYR A 113 -9.91 -2.98 11.10
N ASN A 114 -10.08 -4.23 11.51
CA ASN A 114 -9.18 -5.33 11.14
C ASN A 114 -9.20 -5.60 9.64
N PHE A 115 -10.38 -5.75 9.04
CA PHE A 115 -10.51 -6.03 7.62
C PHE A 115 -10.04 -4.85 6.75
N PHE A 116 -10.36 -3.61 7.12
CA PHE A 116 -9.92 -2.43 6.38
C PHE A 116 -8.41 -2.22 6.48
N THR A 117 -7.79 -2.64 7.58
CA THR A 117 -6.34 -2.64 7.70
C THR A 117 -5.70 -3.57 6.66
N PHE A 118 -6.27 -4.76 6.43
CA PHE A 118 -5.81 -5.65 5.36
C PHE A 118 -6.09 -5.08 3.96
N MET A 119 -7.33 -4.63 3.72
CA MET A 119 -7.72 -4.07 2.42
C MET A 119 -6.88 -2.85 2.04
N LYS A 120 -6.50 -2.00 3.00
CA LYS A 120 -5.61 -0.86 2.76
C LYS A 120 -4.25 -1.30 2.21
N VAL A 121 -3.69 -2.40 2.70
CA VAL A 121 -2.44 -2.96 2.18
C VAL A 121 -2.66 -3.46 0.75
N PHE A 122 -3.75 -4.17 0.47
CA PHE A 122 -4.04 -4.68 -0.88
C PHE A 122 -4.20 -3.55 -1.89
N ILE A 123 -4.96 -2.52 -1.52
CA ILE A 123 -5.19 -1.34 -2.35
C ILE A 123 -3.86 -0.63 -2.67
N ALA A 124 -2.97 -0.50 -1.69
CA ALA A 124 -1.65 0.09 -1.91
C ALA A 124 -0.78 -0.75 -2.86
N TYR A 125 -0.76 -2.07 -2.69
CA TYR A 125 -0.03 -2.98 -3.58
C TYR A 125 -0.58 -2.95 -5.01
N ILE A 126 -1.90 -2.92 -5.19
CA ILE A 126 -2.54 -2.83 -6.51
C ILE A 126 -2.21 -1.48 -7.16
N ALA A 127 -2.42 -0.37 -6.44
CA ALA A 127 -2.19 0.97 -6.97
C ALA A 127 -0.73 1.18 -7.38
N ILE A 128 0.22 0.74 -6.57
CA ILE A 128 1.65 0.89 -6.87
C ILE A 128 2.09 -0.09 -7.98
N SER A 129 1.52 -1.29 -8.05
CA SER A 129 1.74 -2.20 -9.20
C SER A 129 1.30 -1.55 -10.52
N ILE A 130 0.11 -0.94 -10.54
CA ILE A 130 -0.38 -0.21 -11.71
C ILE A 130 0.55 0.95 -12.05
N PHE A 131 1.02 1.69 -11.05
CA PHE A 131 1.98 2.77 -11.25
C PHE A 131 3.29 2.27 -11.90
N TYR A 132 3.87 1.17 -11.40
CA TYR A 132 5.07 0.57 -12.01
C TYR A 132 4.81 0.12 -13.44
N LEU A 133 3.68 -0.53 -13.70
CA LEU A 133 3.30 -0.96 -15.04
C LEU A 133 3.18 0.22 -16.01
N LEU A 134 2.57 1.33 -15.57
CA LEU A 134 2.47 2.55 -16.37
C LEU A 134 3.85 3.12 -16.70
N VAL A 135 4.79 3.14 -15.74
CA VAL A 135 6.16 3.59 -16.01
C VAL A 135 6.87 2.65 -17.00
N MET A 136 6.69 1.33 -16.87
CA MET A 136 7.29 0.36 -17.79
C MET A 136 6.76 0.52 -19.22
N ILE A 137 5.44 0.65 -19.41
CA ILE A 137 4.81 0.73 -20.73
C ILE A 137 5.05 2.11 -21.37
N LEU A 138 4.89 3.20 -20.60
CA LEU A 138 4.95 4.56 -21.13
C LEU A 138 6.38 5.14 -21.16
N GLY A 139 7.29 4.61 -20.34
CA GLY A 139 8.68 5.08 -20.15
C GLY A 139 9.75 4.31 -20.95
N GLN A 140 9.33 3.45 -21.88
CA GLN A 140 10.25 2.79 -22.83
C GLN A 140 11.01 3.79 -23.71
N ALA A 141 12.12 3.36 -24.33
CA ALA A 141 12.86 4.20 -25.27
C ALA A 141 11.94 4.56 -26.46
N ASP A 142 11.93 5.83 -26.86
CA ASP A 142 10.99 6.39 -27.86
C ASP A 142 9.50 6.10 -27.55
N GLY A 143 9.18 5.88 -26.27
CA GLY A 143 7.83 5.66 -25.78
C GLY A 143 6.96 6.92 -25.77
N PHE A 144 5.71 6.75 -25.34
CA PHE A 144 4.73 7.84 -25.31
C PHE A 144 5.24 9.07 -24.55
N ILE A 145 5.84 8.89 -23.37
CA ILE A 145 6.35 10.01 -22.57
C ILE A 145 7.51 10.72 -23.28
N ALA A 146 8.43 9.97 -23.89
CA ALA A 146 9.56 10.54 -24.62
C ALA A 146 9.09 11.41 -25.80
N ASN A 147 8.14 10.90 -26.60
CA ASN A 147 7.59 11.62 -27.75
C ASN A 147 6.79 12.86 -27.32
N VAL A 148 6.04 12.78 -26.23
CA VAL A 148 5.30 13.94 -25.70
C VAL A 148 6.26 15.01 -25.19
N VAL A 149 7.34 14.64 -24.50
CA VAL A 149 8.34 15.59 -24.00
C VAL A 149 9.09 16.30 -25.13
N ALA A 150 9.34 15.60 -26.25
CA ALA A 150 9.98 16.17 -27.44
C ALA A 150 9.13 17.26 -28.15
N LEU A 151 7.83 17.37 -27.85
CA LEU A 151 6.97 18.43 -28.38
C LEU A 151 7.15 19.77 -27.64
N PHE A 152 7.87 19.79 -26.51
CA PHE A 152 8.05 20.98 -25.70
C PHE A 152 9.40 21.67 -25.95
N PRO A 153 9.46 23.01 -25.95
CA PRO A 153 10.68 23.77 -26.24
C PRO A 153 11.81 23.60 -25.22
N ASN A 154 11.51 23.10 -24.01
CA ASN A 154 12.48 22.83 -22.93
C ASN A 154 12.64 21.32 -22.67
N GLU A 155 12.62 20.50 -23.72
CA GLU A 155 12.74 19.03 -23.69
C GLU A 155 13.76 18.52 -22.65
N ASN A 156 15.01 18.97 -22.73
CA ASN A 156 16.10 18.44 -21.90
C ASN A 156 15.85 18.68 -20.41
N CYS A 157 15.39 19.88 -20.03
CA CYS A 157 15.09 20.19 -18.64
C CYS A 157 13.89 19.38 -18.12
N ILE A 158 12.84 19.26 -18.94
CA ILE A 158 11.63 18.51 -18.58
C ILE A 158 11.96 17.03 -18.41
N LYS A 159 12.73 16.46 -19.34
CA LYS A 159 13.19 15.07 -19.31
C LYS A 159 14.01 14.78 -18.05
N SER A 160 14.98 15.64 -17.73
CA SER A 160 15.80 15.53 -16.53
C SER A 160 14.97 15.49 -15.25
N ILE A 161 14.07 16.47 -15.09
CA ILE A 161 13.19 16.58 -13.91
C ILE A 161 12.28 15.36 -13.82
N LEU A 162 11.72 14.90 -14.94
CA LEU A 162 10.82 13.75 -14.98
C LEU A 162 11.53 12.47 -14.58
N ILE A 163 12.74 12.23 -15.08
CA ILE A 163 13.56 11.05 -14.74
C ILE A 163 13.89 11.07 -13.24
N LYS A 164 14.41 12.18 -12.71
CA LYS A 164 14.80 12.32 -11.30
C LYS A 164 13.61 12.22 -10.35
N THR A 165 12.46 12.77 -10.73
CA THR A 165 11.21 12.64 -9.97
C THR A 165 10.71 11.21 -9.98
N ALA A 166 10.70 10.54 -11.15
CA ALA A 166 10.30 9.15 -11.27
C ALA A 166 11.20 8.23 -10.43
N TYR A 167 12.52 8.45 -10.46
CA TYR A 167 13.50 7.72 -9.64
C TYR A 167 13.16 7.81 -8.15
N THR A 168 12.93 9.02 -7.67
CA THR A 168 12.60 9.27 -6.25
C THR A 168 11.27 8.62 -5.88
N LEU A 169 10.25 8.73 -6.74
CA LEU A 169 8.93 8.15 -6.50
C LEU A 169 8.96 6.62 -6.51
N ILE A 170 9.61 5.99 -7.48
CA ILE A 170 9.68 4.54 -7.61
C ILE A 170 10.47 3.90 -6.47
N GLY A 171 11.62 4.49 -6.13
CA GLY A 171 12.44 4.00 -5.03
C GLY A 171 11.73 4.15 -3.68
N SER A 172 11.11 5.30 -3.43
CA SER A 172 10.35 5.52 -2.19
C SER A 172 9.09 4.65 -2.12
N SER A 173 8.36 4.46 -3.23
CA SER A 173 7.18 3.59 -3.26
C SER A 173 7.54 2.13 -2.98
N PHE A 174 8.71 1.68 -3.41
CA PHE A 174 9.20 0.32 -3.13
C PHE A 174 9.41 0.11 -1.63
N VAL A 175 10.11 1.06 -0.98
CA VAL A 175 10.32 1.04 0.48
C VAL A 175 8.99 1.16 1.23
N TYR A 176 8.07 1.98 0.75
CA TYR A 176 6.74 2.09 1.33
C TYR A 176 5.99 0.75 1.33
N LEU A 177 6.03 0.00 0.23
CA LEU A 177 5.43 -1.34 0.17
C LEU A 177 6.05 -2.30 1.18
N LEU A 178 7.38 -2.28 1.35
CA LEU A 178 8.05 -3.09 2.38
C LEU A 178 7.60 -2.75 3.80
N LEU A 179 7.42 -1.46 4.11
CA LEU A 179 6.92 -1.03 5.42
C LEU A 179 5.45 -1.44 5.64
N LEU A 180 4.64 -1.43 4.59
CA LEU A 180 3.28 -1.96 4.64
C LEU A 180 3.27 -3.46 4.87
N LEU A 181 4.17 -4.22 4.25
CA LEU A 181 4.31 -5.66 4.48
C LEU A 181 4.68 -5.96 5.92
N LYS A 182 5.66 -5.25 6.49
CA LYS A 182 6.00 -5.35 7.91
C LYS A 182 4.77 -5.11 8.80
N SER A 183 4.02 -4.05 8.51
CA SER A 183 2.82 -3.69 9.28
C SER A 183 1.72 -4.75 9.13
N PHE A 184 1.52 -5.28 7.92
CA PHE A 184 0.58 -6.35 7.63
C PHE A 184 0.87 -7.61 8.46
N VAL A 185 2.13 -8.06 8.50
CA VAL A 185 2.53 -9.23 9.28
C VAL A 185 2.25 -9.01 10.77
N PHE A 186 2.57 -7.82 11.29
CA PHE A 186 2.25 -7.49 12.68
C PHE A 186 0.75 -7.44 12.94
N ASN A 187 -0.05 -6.94 12.00
CA ASN A 187 -1.50 -6.89 12.14
C ASN A 187 -2.11 -8.30 12.19
N ILE A 188 -1.62 -9.26 11.39
CA ILE A 188 -2.01 -10.67 11.52
C ILE A 188 -1.74 -11.17 12.94
N TYR A 189 -0.52 -10.98 13.43
CA TYR A 189 -0.15 -11.39 14.78
C TYR A 189 -1.07 -10.78 15.84
N ALA A 190 -1.24 -9.45 15.82
CA ALA A 190 -2.04 -8.73 16.81
C ALA A 190 -3.50 -9.20 16.79
N ILE A 191 -4.05 -9.42 15.61
CA ILE A 191 -5.41 -9.90 15.44
C ILE A 191 -5.54 -11.33 16.00
N VAL A 192 -4.65 -12.25 15.63
CA VAL A 192 -4.66 -13.64 16.15
C VAL A 192 -4.52 -13.67 17.67
N MET A 193 -3.65 -12.85 18.25
CA MET A 193 -3.51 -12.75 19.71
C MET A 193 -4.76 -12.19 20.38
N ASN A 194 -5.39 -11.19 19.78
CA ASN A 194 -6.68 -10.69 20.27
C ASN A 194 -7.78 -11.75 20.16
N PHE A 195 -7.78 -12.56 19.11
CA PHE A 195 -8.67 -13.71 18.97
C PHE A 195 -8.47 -14.71 20.11
N LEU A 196 -7.24 -15.16 20.35
CA LEU A 196 -6.95 -16.12 21.43
C LEU A 196 -7.27 -15.57 22.81
N ARG A 197 -6.95 -14.29 23.05
CA ARG A 197 -7.24 -13.62 24.34
C ARG A 197 -8.74 -13.58 24.62
N TRP A 198 -9.54 -13.29 23.62
CA TRP A 198 -10.98 -13.18 23.78
C TRP A 198 -11.61 -14.57 23.96
N GLU A 199 -11.16 -15.58 23.21
CA GLU A 199 -11.56 -16.98 23.45
C GLU A 199 -11.18 -17.46 24.86
N TYR A 200 -10.04 -17.03 25.40
CA TYR A 200 -9.64 -17.36 26.78
C TYR A 200 -10.53 -16.72 27.86
N HIS A 201 -11.15 -15.57 27.57
CA HIS A 201 -12.01 -14.86 28.54
C HIS A 201 -13.50 -15.21 28.41
N GLU A 202 -13.95 -15.62 27.22
CA GLU A 202 -15.37 -15.96 26.95
C GLU A 202 -15.63 -17.46 26.75
N GLY A 203 -14.58 -18.28 26.63
CA GLY A 203 -14.65 -19.75 26.63
C GLY A 203 -14.51 -20.33 28.03
#